data_AF-A0A378J4Q0-F1
#
_entry.id   AF-A0A378J4Q0-F1
#
_cell.length_a   1.000
_cell.length_b   1.000
_cell.length_c   1.000
_cell.angle_alpha   90.00
_cell.angle_beta   90.00
_cell.angle_gamma   90.00
#
_symmetry.space_group_name_H-M   'P 1'
#
loop_
_entity.id
_entity.type
_entity.pdbx_description
1 polymer ?
#
loop_
_entity_poly.entity_id
_entity_poly.type
_entity_poly.pdbx_seq_one_letter_code
_entity_poly.pdbx_strand_id
1 'polypeptide(L)'
;MIVIFVHGWSVTHTNTYGELPQWLESQSKDGKLNVQVGNIYLGRYISFDDTVTVDDIARAFDHAVRDEIADKLRHGERFACITHSTGGPIVRKWMDLYFKNNLAKCPLSHLIMLAPANHGSALAQLGKSRLGRIKSFFEGVEPGECVLDWLELGSDLSWQLNESWLDYDCTANGIYSFVLTGQKIDRQLYDAVNSYTGEAGSDGVVRVAATNMNYSLLKLHQEGNNGESLVIANMIRTQPMAFGVLPGRSHSGKNIGIIRSVTMANAATHPTAIWVLRCLQVKNRDSYNTLAKELDKITQETQKNEHTELVKTLIYKREYITNRYSMIIFRLIDDRGNHLVDYDLYLTAGPQYSEQALPRGFFIDRQRNLNNRGKLTYFLDYDIMKTGINTPKMQGNLGFRIKAYPEPSNQALAYYRLLDFHSSLADINKILHPNETVMVEIMLQRRVDKAVSRITNNLTPAKISVKPTGKKVD
;
A
#
# COMPACT_ATOMS: atom_id res chain seq x y z
N MET A 1 -11.74 21.06 19.16
CA MET A 1 -11.09 20.23 18.13
C MET A 1 -11.62 20.63 16.76
N ILE A 2 -10.74 20.75 15.77
CA ILE A 2 -11.07 20.99 14.36
C ILE A 2 -11.00 19.65 13.62
N VAL A 3 -11.95 19.40 12.71
CA VAL A 3 -11.99 18.17 11.90
C VAL A 3 -12.07 18.52 10.43
N ILE A 4 -11.17 17.97 9.62
CA ILE A 4 -11.11 18.18 8.17
C ILE A 4 -11.34 16.84 7.47
N PHE A 5 -12.34 16.77 6.60
CA PHE A 5 -12.58 15.64 5.73
C PHE A 5 -11.78 15.77 4.43
N VAL A 6 -11.14 14.69 3.98
CA VAL A 6 -10.37 14.66 2.72
C VAL A 6 -10.77 13.43 1.90
N HIS A 7 -11.31 13.65 0.70
CA HIS A 7 -11.87 12.59 -0.13
C HIS A 7 -10.81 11.79 -0.92
N GLY A 8 -11.24 10.72 -1.60
CA GLY A 8 -10.42 9.93 -2.52
C GLY A 8 -10.44 10.42 -3.96
N TRP A 9 -9.71 9.73 -4.84
CA TRP A 9 -9.77 9.93 -6.28
C TRP A 9 -11.20 9.69 -6.81
N SER A 10 -11.54 10.31 -7.95
CA SER A 10 -12.82 10.22 -8.65
C SER A 10 -14.02 10.91 -7.97
N VAL A 11 -13.78 11.77 -6.98
CA VAL A 11 -14.85 12.53 -6.33
C VAL A 11 -15.03 13.89 -7.01
N THR A 12 -16.27 14.16 -7.44
CA THR A 12 -16.68 15.46 -8.01
C THR A 12 -17.62 16.25 -7.10
N HIS A 13 -18.07 15.65 -5.98
CA HIS A 13 -18.97 16.30 -5.03
C HIS A 13 -18.70 15.85 -3.59
N THR A 14 -18.70 16.80 -2.65
CA THR A 14 -18.55 16.58 -1.21
C THR A 14 -19.64 15.71 -0.58
N ASN A 15 -20.70 15.35 -1.30
CA ASN A 15 -21.68 14.41 -0.81
C ASN A 15 -21.06 13.01 -0.57
N THR A 16 -19.89 12.72 -1.16
CA THR A 16 -19.12 11.50 -0.89
C THR A 16 -18.94 11.21 0.60
N TYR A 17 -18.91 12.25 1.45
CA TYR A 17 -18.77 12.13 2.89
C TYR A 17 -20.00 11.54 3.62
N GLY A 18 -21.09 11.25 2.90
CA GLY A 18 -22.33 10.78 3.51
C GLY A 18 -22.90 11.83 4.47
N GLU A 19 -23.50 11.37 5.56
CA GLU A 19 -23.96 12.24 6.66
C GLU A 19 -23.05 12.12 7.91
N LEU A 20 -21.85 11.52 7.74
CA LEU A 20 -20.86 11.40 8.82
C LEU A 20 -20.44 12.77 9.40
N PRO A 21 -20.16 13.82 8.59
CA PRO A 21 -19.84 15.14 9.13
C PRO A 21 -20.96 15.71 10.02
N GLN A 22 -22.21 15.66 9.56
CA GLN A 22 -23.38 16.16 10.28
C GLN A 22 -23.61 15.38 11.57
N TRP A 23 -23.40 14.06 11.53
CA TRP A 23 -23.52 13.23 12.71
C TRP A 23 -22.41 13.52 13.73
N LEU A 24 -21.14 13.70 13.30
CA LEU A 24 -20.07 14.08 14.24
C LEU A 24 -20.32 15.43 14.89
N GLU A 25 -20.87 16.40 14.16
CA GLU A 25 -21.27 17.69 14.74
C GLU A 25 -22.37 17.51 15.80
N SER A 26 -23.34 16.62 15.57
CA SER A 26 -24.39 16.33 16.55
C SER A 26 -23.83 15.69 17.83
N GLN A 27 -22.79 14.86 17.73
CA GLN A 27 -22.14 14.26 18.90
C GLN A 27 -21.42 15.29 19.78
N SER A 28 -21.11 16.48 19.28
CA SER A 28 -20.66 17.57 20.14
C SER A 28 -21.77 18.14 21.02
N LYS A 29 -23.00 18.22 20.52
CA LYS A 29 -24.15 18.71 21.31
C LYS A 29 -24.46 17.76 22.46
N ASP A 30 -24.21 16.47 22.27
CA ASP A 30 -24.38 15.42 23.27
C ASP A 30 -23.20 15.32 24.27
N GLY A 31 -22.21 16.21 24.19
CA GLY A 31 -21.04 16.22 25.08
C GLY A 31 -20.05 15.07 24.89
N LYS A 32 -20.24 14.22 23.87
CA LYS A 32 -19.38 13.06 23.58
C LYS A 32 -18.10 13.43 22.85
N LEU A 33 -18.07 14.57 22.18
CA LEU A 33 -16.93 15.06 21.43
C LEU A 33 -16.73 16.56 21.66
N ASN A 34 -15.49 17.00 21.87
CA ASN A 34 -15.17 18.42 22.05
C ASN A 34 -14.87 19.08 20.68
N VAL A 35 -15.83 19.04 19.76
CA VAL A 35 -15.77 19.71 18.45
C VAL A 35 -16.76 20.85 18.44
N GLN A 36 -16.29 22.10 18.44
CA GLN A 36 -17.21 23.23 18.39
C GLN A 36 -18.01 23.22 17.08
N VAL A 37 -19.28 23.65 17.14
CA VAL A 37 -20.11 23.84 15.95
C VAL A 37 -19.37 24.74 14.95
N GLY A 38 -19.35 24.36 13.68
CA GLY A 38 -18.59 25.08 12.64
C GLY A 38 -17.09 24.76 12.58
N ASN A 39 -16.58 23.81 13.38
CA ASN A 39 -15.20 23.33 13.28
C ASN A 39 -15.07 22.01 12.47
N ILE A 40 -16.07 21.68 11.65
CA ILE A 40 -16.00 20.58 10.69
C ILE A 40 -15.92 21.14 9.27
N TYR A 41 -14.85 20.77 8.56
CA TYR A 41 -14.51 21.26 7.23
C TYR A 41 -14.57 20.13 6.21
N LEU A 42 -15.18 20.40 5.06
CA LEU A 42 -15.23 19.45 3.94
C LEU A 42 -14.19 19.84 2.90
N GLY A 43 -13.03 19.19 2.94
CA GLY A 43 -11.99 19.38 1.95
C GLY A 43 -12.43 18.91 0.57
N ARG A 44 -11.87 19.55 -0.47
CA ARG A 44 -12.02 19.14 -1.87
C ARG A 44 -10.71 19.37 -2.61
N TYR A 45 -10.39 18.49 -3.54
CA TYR A 45 -9.30 18.66 -4.49
C TYR A 45 -9.71 18.11 -5.86
N ILE A 46 -9.01 18.54 -6.90
CA ILE A 46 -9.25 18.08 -8.27
C ILE A 46 -8.38 16.83 -8.49
N SER A 47 -9.00 15.73 -8.93
CA SER A 47 -8.32 14.47 -9.21
C SER A 47 -8.53 13.95 -10.64
N PHE A 48 -9.26 14.70 -11.47
CA PHE A 48 -9.59 14.39 -12.86
C PHE A 48 -8.95 15.44 -13.79
N ASP A 49 -7.66 15.62 -13.60
CA ASP A 49 -6.79 16.49 -14.39
C ASP A 49 -5.44 15.78 -14.47
N ASP A 50 -5.00 15.47 -15.68
CA ASP A 50 -3.82 14.65 -15.94
C ASP A 50 -2.52 15.37 -15.56
N THR A 51 -2.57 16.69 -15.34
CA THR A 51 -1.42 17.49 -14.90
C THR A 51 -1.24 17.52 -13.38
N VAL A 52 -2.29 17.18 -12.63
CA VAL A 52 -2.30 17.26 -11.16
C VAL A 52 -1.71 16.00 -10.54
N THR A 53 -0.66 16.18 -9.72
CA THR A 53 -0.02 15.10 -8.97
C THR A 53 -0.48 15.07 -7.50
N VAL A 54 -0.20 13.95 -6.81
CA VAL A 54 -0.40 13.85 -5.34
C VAL A 54 0.45 14.87 -4.57
N ASP A 55 1.63 15.24 -5.09
CA ASP A 55 2.47 16.28 -4.50
C ASP A 55 1.79 17.66 -4.59
N ASP A 56 1.26 18.00 -5.77
CA ASP A 56 0.53 19.26 -5.99
C ASP A 56 -0.68 19.38 -5.06
N ILE A 57 -1.45 18.29 -4.92
CA ILE A 57 -2.61 18.25 -4.02
C ILE A 57 -2.16 18.44 -2.56
N ALA A 58 -1.06 17.80 -2.13
CA ALA A 58 -0.55 17.96 -0.77
C ALA A 58 -0.06 19.40 -0.48
N ARG A 59 0.55 20.07 -1.47
CA ARG A 59 0.93 21.49 -1.37
C ARG A 59 -0.30 22.40 -1.33
N ALA A 60 -1.28 22.16 -2.19
CA ALA A 60 -2.55 22.90 -2.20
C ALA A 60 -3.34 22.69 -0.89
N PHE A 61 -3.29 21.49 -0.31
CA PHE A 61 -3.89 21.20 0.99
C PHE A 61 -3.25 22.04 2.12
N ASP A 62 -1.92 22.23 2.11
CA ASP A 62 -1.26 23.12 3.07
C ASP A 62 -1.77 24.55 2.97
N HIS A 63 -1.89 25.06 1.74
CA HIS A 63 -2.45 26.39 1.49
C HIS A 63 -3.90 26.49 1.98
N ALA A 64 -4.75 25.53 1.66
CA ALA A 64 -6.14 25.51 2.12
C ALA A 64 -6.26 25.47 3.65
N VAL A 65 -5.40 24.71 4.34
CA VAL A 65 -5.36 24.69 5.81
C VAL A 65 -4.97 26.06 6.37
N ARG A 66 -4.00 26.74 5.75
CA ARG A 66 -3.59 28.09 6.18
C ARG A 66 -4.69 29.12 5.92
N ASP A 67 -5.33 29.07 4.76
CA ASP A 67 -6.36 30.05 4.40
C ASP A 67 -7.59 29.94 5.30
N GLU A 68 -8.01 28.71 5.63
CA GLU A 68 -9.27 28.46 6.35
C GLU A 68 -9.14 28.45 7.87
N ILE A 69 -7.99 27.99 8.42
CA ILE A 69 -7.86 27.76 9.87
C ILE A 69 -6.56 28.29 10.50
N ALA A 70 -5.72 29.08 9.80
CA ALA A 70 -4.45 29.57 10.36
C ALA A 70 -4.61 30.30 11.70
N ASP A 71 -5.62 31.13 11.88
CA ASP A 71 -5.82 31.87 13.12
C ASP A 71 -6.06 30.92 14.30
N LYS A 72 -6.84 29.86 14.11
CA LYS A 72 -7.05 28.82 15.12
C LYS A 72 -5.75 28.08 15.44
N LEU A 73 -4.94 27.77 14.42
CA LEU A 73 -3.64 27.11 14.60
C LEU A 73 -2.64 28.01 15.36
N ARG A 74 -2.66 29.34 15.14
CA ARG A 74 -1.82 30.31 15.89
C ARG A 74 -2.16 30.34 17.38
N HIS A 75 -3.39 30.03 17.76
CA HIS A 75 -3.80 29.87 19.16
C HIS A 75 -3.41 28.51 19.76
N GLY A 76 -2.64 27.70 19.04
CA GLY A 76 -2.16 26.39 19.49
C GLY A 76 -3.17 25.27 19.28
N GLU A 77 -4.29 25.52 18.59
CA GLU A 77 -5.24 24.45 18.24
C GLU A 77 -4.61 23.47 17.24
N ARG A 78 -4.96 22.20 17.40
CA ARG A 78 -4.63 21.13 16.46
C ARG A 78 -5.89 20.64 15.76
N PHE A 79 -5.73 20.08 14.57
CA PHE A 79 -6.85 19.53 13.79
C PHE A 79 -6.74 18.02 13.63
N ALA A 80 -7.85 17.37 13.33
CA ALA A 80 -7.94 15.97 12.94
C ALA A 80 -8.27 15.89 11.45
N CYS A 81 -7.70 14.93 10.75
CA CYS A 81 -8.11 14.57 9.40
C CYS A 81 -8.87 13.25 9.41
N ILE A 82 -10.04 13.23 8.75
CA ILE A 82 -10.75 12.01 8.37
C ILE A 82 -10.63 11.89 6.87
N THR A 83 -9.88 10.90 6.39
CA THR A 83 -9.57 10.76 4.98
C THR A 83 -10.24 9.54 4.38
N HIS A 84 -10.53 9.57 3.09
CA HIS A 84 -11.00 8.41 2.32
C HIS A 84 -10.00 8.06 1.23
N SER A 85 -9.69 6.78 1.04
CA SER A 85 -8.93 6.31 -0.12
C SER A 85 -7.64 7.11 -0.34
N THR A 86 -7.44 7.71 -1.52
CA THR A 86 -6.28 8.58 -1.85
C THR A 86 -6.06 9.76 -0.89
N GLY A 87 -7.10 10.22 -0.17
CA GLY A 87 -6.98 11.28 0.83
C GLY A 87 -6.00 10.94 1.96
N GLY A 88 -5.86 9.65 2.31
CA GLY A 88 -4.90 9.20 3.32
C GLY A 88 -3.46 9.48 2.88
N PRO A 89 -3.02 8.93 1.74
CA PRO A 89 -1.75 9.30 1.12
C PRO A 89 -1.49 10.79 0.94
N ILE A 90 -2.51 11.57 0.57
CA ILE A 90 -2.36 13.03 0.42
C ILE A 90 -1.97 13.68 1.75
N VAL A 91 -2.68 13.38 2.84
CA VAL A 91 -2.34 13.96 4.15
C VAL A 91 -0.99 13.44 4.65
N ARG A 92 -0.66 12.16 4.37
CA ARG A 92 0.68 11.62 4.66
C ARG A 92 1.78 12.34 3.90
N LYS A 93 1.55 12.64 2.62
CA LYS A 93 2.48 13.38 1.76
C LYS A 93 2.63 14.84 2.22
N TRP A 94 1.54 15.48 2.63
CA TRP A 94 1.58 16.81 3.26
C TRP A 94 2.44 16.80 4.54
N MET A 95 2.23 15.82 5.43
CA MET A 95 3.09 15.65 6.61
C MET A 95 4.56 15.47 6.21
N ASP A 96 4.83 14.67 5.18
CA ASP A 96 6.18 14.43 4.70
C ASP A 96 6.87 15.68 4.15
N LEU A 97 6.15 16.48 3.35
CA LEU A 97 6.68 17.71 2.75
C LEU A 97 7.03 18.77 3.80
N TYR A 98 6.19 18.94 4.82
CA TYR A 98 6.27 20.09 5.71
C TYR A 98 6.78 19.77 7.12
N PHE A 99 6.67 18.51 7.58
CA PHE A 99 6.89 18.15 8.99
C PHE A 99 7.80 16.94 9.22
N LYS A 100 8.29 16.23 8.19
CA LYS A 100 9.13 15.02 8.38
C LYS A 100 10.35 15.23 9.28
N ASN A 101 10.97 16.41 9.20
CA ASN A 101 12.15 16.75 9.99
C ASN A 101 11.81 17.25 11.41
N ASN A 102 10.53 17.51 11.71
CA ASN A 102 10.07 17.99 13.01
C ASN A 102 8.57 17.72 13.22
N LEU A 103 8.21 16.47 13.53
CA LEU A 103 6.83 16.06 13.74
C LEU A 103 6.17 16.79 14.93
N ALA A 104 6.93 17.24 15.93
CA ALA A 104 6.40 17.99 17.06
C ALA A 104 5.75 19.32 16.66
N LYS A 105 6.16 19.90 15.52
CA LYS A 105 5.54 21.12 14.95
C LYS A 105 4.31 20.84 14.08
N CYS A 106 3.99 19.57 13.82
CA CYS A 106 2.84 19.22 12.99
C CYS A 106 1.53 19.58 13.72
N PRO A 107 0.64 20.39 13.12
CA PRO A 107 -0.64 20.76 13.72
C PRO A 107 -1.68 19.62 13.69
N LEU A 108 -1.36 18.48 13.06
CA LEU A 108 -2.25 17.32 12.99
C LEU A 108 -2.25 16.58 14.33
N SER A 109 -3.42 16.40 14.93
CA SER A 109 -3.63 15.58 16.13
C SER A 109 -4.06 14.14 15.81
N HIS A 110 -4.90 13.96 14.79
CA HIS A 110 -5.43 12.66 14.42
C HIS A 110 -5.42 12.49 12.90
N LEU A 111 -5.00 11.32 12.42
CA LEU A 111 -5.11 10.92 11.03
C LEU A 111 -5.96 9.64 10.97
N ILE A 112 -7.25 9.78 10.68
CA ILE A 112 -8.18 8.66 10.59
C ILE A 112 -8.39 8.33 9.11
N MET A 113 -7.74 7.28 8.65
CA MET A 113 -7.77 6.86 7.26
C MET A 113 -8.83 5.78 7.04
N LEU A 114 -9.84 6.09 6.24
CA LEU A 114 -10.93 5.19 5.87
C LEU A 114 -10.62 4.58 4.49
N ALA A 115 -10.34 3.28 4.46
CA ALA A 115 -9.94 2.51 3.29
C ALA A 115 -8.82 3.16 2.44
N PRO A 116 -7.69 3.60 3.04
CA PRO A 116 -6.65 4.33 2.30
C PRO A 116 -5.91 3.45 1.29
N ALA A 117 -5.52 4.01 0.15
CA ALA A 117 -4.65 3.33 -0.81
C ALA A 117 -3.16 3.54 -0.48
N ASN A 118 -2.74 3.21 0.74
CA ASN A 118 -1.40 3.54 1.26
C ASN A 118 -0.25 2.90 0.45
N HIS A 119 -0.46 1.67 -0.03
CA HIS A 119 0.49 0.93 -0.88
C HIS A 119 -0.03 0.78 -2.32
N GLY A 120 -1.00 1.61 -2.71
CA GLY A 120 -1.68 1.58 -4.01
C GLY A 120 -2.91 0.67 -4.08
N SER A 121 -3.43 0.50 -5.29
CA SER A 121 -4.60 -0.31 -5.63
C SER A 121 -4.38 -1.03 -6.97
N ALA A 122 -4.86 -2.28 -7.05
CA ALA A 122 -4.83 -3.04 -8.29
C ALA A 122 -5.66 -2.40 -9.41
N LEU A 123 -6.71 -1.64 -9.05
CA LEU A 123 -7.61 -1.01 -10.02
C LEU A 123 -6.97 0.18 -10.78
N ALA A 124 -5.85 0.72 -10.31
CA ALA A 124 -5.19 1.85 -10.97
C ALA A 124 -4.70 1.51 -12.41
N GLN A 125 -4.29 0.26 -12.67
CA GLN A 125 -3.90 -0.17 -14.03
C GLN A 125 -5.08 -0.26 -15.01
N LEU A 126 -6.30 -0.42 -14.49
CA LEU A 126 -7.51 -0.48 -15.32
C LEU A 126 -7.90 0.89 -15.85
N GLY A 127 -7.54 1.96 -15.14
CA GLY A 127 -7.62 3.34 -15.60
C GLY A 127 -6.88 3.59 -16.92
N LYS A 128 -5.83 2.80 -17.20
CA LYS A 128 -4.89 3.04 -18.31
C LYS A 128 -5.06 2.07 -19.49
N SER A 129 -5.32 0.79 -19.22
CA SER A 129 -5.40 -0.26 -20.27
C SER A 129 -6.69 -0.23 -21.10
N ARG A 130 -7.70 0.54 -20.67
CA ARG A 130 -9.00 0.71 -21.37
C ARG A 130 -9.29 2.16 -21.73
N LEU A 131 -8.28 2.90 -22.21
CA LEU A 131 -8.41 4.26 -22.77
C LEU A 131 -9.64 4.44 -23.69
N GLY A 132 -10.02 3.41 -24.47
CA GLY A 132 -11.21 3.45 -25.33
C GLY A 132 -12.56 3.36 -24.62
N ARG A 133 -12.68 2.71 -23.45
CA ARG A 133 -13.94 2.60 -22.68
C ARG A 133 -14.07 3.66 -21.60
N ILE A 134 -12.96 4.14 -21.06
CA ILE A 134 -12.93 5.21 -20.05
C ILE A 134 -13.25 6.57 -20.68
N LYS A 135 -12.76 6.87 -21.89
CA LYS A 135 -13.21 8.05 -22.66
C LYS A 135 -14.73 8.10 -22.88
N SER A 136 -15.37 6.94 -23.02
CA SER A 136 -16.82 6.81 -23.13
C SER A 136 -17.55 6.94 -21.79
N PHE A 137 -16.90 6.63 -20.66
CA PHE A 137 -17.49 6.68 -19.31
C PHE A 137 -17.40 8.08 -18.68
N PHE A 138 -16.42 8.87 -19.10
CA PHE A 138 -16.13 10.20 -18.57
C PHE A 138 -16.42 11.33 -19.54
N GLU A 139 -17.13 11.08 -20.66
CA GLU A 139 -17.58 12.12 -21.61
C GLU A 139 -16.49 13.14 -22.02
N GLY A 140 -15.24 12.70 -22.16
CA GLY A 140 -14.10 13.58 -22.53
C GLY A 140 -13.37 14.26 -21.36
N VAL A 141 -13.66 13.91 -20.10
CA VAL A 141 -12.91 14.35 -18.91
C VAL A 141 -11.64 13.50 -18.74
N GLU A 142 -10.53 14.17 -18.39
CA GLU A 142 -9.23 13.55 -18.10
C GLU A 142 -9.31 12.62 -16.87
N PRO A 143 -8.72 11.41 -16.92
CA PRO A 143 -8.82 10.44 -15.82
C PRO A 143 -7.99 10.83 -14.59
N GLY A 144 -7.12 11.83 -14.67
CA GLY A 144 -6.15 12.16 -13.62
C GLY A 144 -5.00 11.17 -13.59
N GLU A 145 -4.35 10.96 -14.74
CA GLU A 145 -3.29 9.96 -14.95
C GLU A 145 -2.19 10.04 -13.88
N CYS A 146 -1.69 11.23 -13.55
CA CYS A 146 -0.66 11.40 -12.52
C CYS A 146 -1.08 10.89 -11.13
N VAL A 147 -2.35 11.03 -10.75
CA VAL A 147 -2.87 10.47 -9.47
C VAL A 147 -3.02 8.96 -9.57
N LEU A 148 -3.47 8.44 -10.72
CA LEU A 148 -3.57 6.99 -10.95
C LEU A 148 -2.21 6.31 -11.00
N ASP A 149 -1.20 6.94 -11.59
CA ASP A 149 0.21 6.54 -11.58
C ASP A 149 0.73 6.37 -10.17
N TRP A 150 0.39 7.32 -9.29
CA TRP A 150 0.75 7.26 -7.88
C TRP A 150 0.03 6.08 -7.18
N LEU A 151 -1.25 5.88 -7.47
CA LEU A 151 -2.08 4.83 -6.86
C LEU A 151 -1.76 3.43 -7.40
N GLU A 152 -0.99 3.31 -8.46
CA GLU A 152 -0.60 2.02 -8.99
C GLU A 152 0.27 1.25 -8.00
N LEU A 153 -0.04 -0.04 -7.80
CA LEU A 153 0.78 -0.90 -6.94
C LEU A 153 2.25 -0.85 -7.40
N GLY A 154 3.14 -0.61 -6.43
CA GLY A 154 4.57 -0.49 -6.68
C GLY A 154 5.02 0.82 -7.35
N SER A 155 4.18 1.87 -7.39
CA SER A 155 4.63 3.18 -7.88
C SER A 155 5.83 3.71 -7.09
N ASP A 156 6.76 4.40 -7.77
CA ASP A 156 7.95 4.94 -7.10
C ASP A 156 7.60 6.03 -6.07
N LEU A 157 6.59 6.86 -6.37
CA LEU A 157 6.16 7.91 -5.46
C LEU A 157 5.46 7.34 -4.20
N SER A 158 4.65 6.28 -4.35
CA SER A 158 4.10 5.57 -3.18
C SER A 158 5.20 4.87 -2.39
N TRP A 159 6.16 4.24 -3.07
CA TRP A 159 7.32 3.62 -2.42
C TRP A 159 8.12 4.63 -1.60
N GLN A 160 8.47 5.78 -2.18
CA GLN A 160 9.24 6.84 -1.51
C GLN A 160 8.51 7.36 -0.27
N LEU A 161 7.20 7.57 -0.36
CA LEU A 161 6.41 8.03 0.79
C LEU A 161 6.39 6.97 1.91
N ASN A 162 6.22 5.69 1.56
CA ASN A 162 6.27 4.61 2.55
C ASN A 162 7.67 4.43 3.14
N GLU A 163 8.74 4.52 2.33
CA GLU A 163 10.11 4.47 2.85
C GLU A 163 10.39 5.62 3.84
N SER A 164 9.93 6.84 3.53
CA SER A 164 10.05 7.98 4.45
C SER A 164 9.29 7.77 5.77
N TRP A 165 8.13 7.13 5.71
CA TRP A 165 7.24 6.91 6.87
C TRP A 165 7.68 5.78 7.82
N LEU A 166 8.72 5.00 7.48
CA LEU A 166 9.20 3.89 8.32
C LEU A 166 9.62 4.35 9.73
N ASP A 167 10.26 5.51 9.83
CA ASP A 167 10.87 6.01 11.07
C ASP A 167 9.96 6.99 11.85
N TYR A 168 8.70 7.17 11.41
CA TYR A 168 7.79 8.13 12.05
C TYR A 168 7.27 7.59 13.39
N ASP A 169 7.60 8.25 14.50
CA ASP A 169 6.91 8.08 15.79
C ASP A 169 5.83 9.16 15.97
N CYS A 170 4.71 8.95 15.27
CA CYS A 170 3.54 9.83 15.34
C CYS A 170 3.05 10.02 16.79
N THR A 171 2.95 8.91 17.55
CA THR A 171 2.36 8.95 18.89
C THR A 171 3.20 9.73 19.90
N ALA A 172 4.54 9.67 19.79
CA ALA A 172 5.44 10.47 20.63
C ALA A 172 5.27 11.98 20.39
N ASN A 173 4.80 12.36 19.20
CA ASN A 173 4.61 13.75 18.79
C ASN A 173 3.14 14.21 18.89
N GLY A 174 2.31 13.46 19.62
CA GLY A 174 0.89 13.78 19.82
C GLY A 174 0.04 13.63 18.55
N ILE A 175 0.47 12.79 17.60
CA ILE A 175 -0.24 12.47 16.37
C ILE A 175 -0.75 11.03 16.46
N TYR A 176 -2.07 10.84 16.44
CA TYR A 176 -2.71 9.53 16.52
C TYR A 176 -3.22 9.11 15.14
N SER A 177 -2.55 8.14 14.51
CA SER A 177 -2.91 7.66 13.18
C SER A 177 -3.68 6.34 13.26
N PHE A 178 -4.72 6.18 12.45
CA PHE A 178 -5.60 5.01 12.44
C PHE A 178 -5.91 4.63 11.00
N VAL A 179 -5.93 3.33 10.72
CA VAL A 179 -6.44 2.78 9.46
C VAL A 179 -7.69 1.98 9.77
N LEU A 180 -8.82 2.36 9.19
CA LEU A 180 -10.06 1.60 9.25
C LEU A 180 -10.45 1.23 7.82
N THR A 181 -10.63 -0.05 7.53
CA THR A 181 -11.02 -0.53 6.20
C THR A 181 -12.17 -1.52 6.30
N GLY A 182 -12.82 -1.82 5.18
CA GLY A 182 -13.71 -2.97 5.07
C GLY A 182 -13.03 -4.15 4.37
N GLN A 183 -13.75 -5.26 4.25
CA GLN A 183 -13.39 -6.37 3.35
C GLN A 183 -14.60 -6.95 2.61
N LYS A 184 -15.75 -6.26 2.66
CA LYS A 184 -16.91 -6.63 1.84
C LYS A 184 -16.80 -6.01 0.46
N ILE A 185 -17.29 -6.76 -0.51
CA ILE A 185 -17.35 -6.33 -1.91
C ILE A 185 -18.81 -6.08 -2.23
N ASP A 186 -19.12 -4.87 -2.71
CA ASP A 186 -20.45 -4.56 -3.22
C ASP A 186 -20.65 -5.19 -4.61
N ARG A 187 -21.07 -6.47 -4.64
CA ARG A 187 -21.18 -7.21 -5.90
C ARG A 187 -22.22 -6.61 -6.87
N GLN A 188 -23.21 -5.85 -6.40
CA GLN A 188 -24.18 -5.20 -7.31
C GLN A 188 -23.55 -4.07 -8.12
N LEU A 189 -22.57 -3.37 -7.55
CA LEU A 189 -21.83 -2.30 -8.23
C LEU A 189 -20.79 -2.85 -9.22
N TYR A 190 -20.28 -4.07 -8.97
CA TYR A 190 -19.07 -4.59 -9.61
C TYR A 190 -19.28 -5.81 -10.53
N ASP A 191 -20.39 -6.54 -10.42
CA ASP A 191 -20.66 -7.75 -11.24
C ASP A 191 -20.82 -7.45 -12.75
N ALA A 192 -21.01 -6.19 -13.16
CA ALA A 192 -21.23 -5.83 -14.56
C ALA A 192 -19.97 -5.34 -15.32
N VAL A 193 -18.83 -5.08 -14.65
CA VAL A 193 -17.77 -4.25 -15.27
C VAL A 193 -16.34 -4.84 -15.19
N ASN A 194 -15.94 -5.64 -14.19
CA ASN A 194 -14.51 -6.00 -14.09
C ASN A 194 -14.16 -7.26 -13.25
N SER A 195 -13.12 -8.02 -13.66
CA SER A 195 -12.57 -9.17 -12.93
C SER A 195 -11.62 -8.79 -11.79
N TYR A 196 -11.12 -7.55 -11.74
CA TYR A 196 -10.29 -7.04 -10.63
C TYR A 196 -11.11 -6.32 -9.55
N THR A 197 -12.38 -6.04 -9.80
CA THR A 197 -13.32 -5.62 -8.75
C THR A 197 -13.86 -6.87 -8.09
N GLY A 198 -13.70 -6.97 -6.77
CA GLY A 198 -14.14 -8.15 -6.03
C GLY A 198 -13.09 -9.22 -5.78
N GLU A 199 -11.81 -8.84 -5.77
CA GLU A 199 -10.74 -9.69 -5.26
C GLU A 199 -10.94 -9.97 -3.76
N ALA A 200 -10.87 -11.24 -3.35
CA ALA A 200 -10.96 -11.61 -1.94
C ALA A 200 -9.83 -10.95 -1.13
N GLY A 201 -10.14 -10.51 0.09
CA GLY A 201 -9.19 -9.73 0.90
C GLY A 201 -9.06 -8.27 0.50
N SER A 202 -10.05 -7.73 -0.22
CA SER A 202 -10.20 -6.31 -0.53
C SER A 202 -11.58 -5.80 -0.12
N ASP A 203 -11.74 -4.49 -0.09
CA ASP A 203 -13.05 -3.83 0.06
C ASP A 203 -13.77 -3.60 -1.29
N GLY A 204 -13.31 -4.29 -2.34
CA GLY A 204 -13.74 -4.13 -3.72
C GLY A 204 -12.86 -3.20 -4.56
N VAL A 205 -11.97 -2.40 -3.94
CA VAL A 205 -11.07 -1.46 -4.63
C VAL A 205 -9.63 -1.58 -4.13
N VAL A 206 -9.43 -1.60 -2.82
CA VAL A 206 -8.10 -1.65 -2.19
C VAL A 206 -7.99 -2.93 -1.40
N ARG A 207 -6.90 -3.68 -1.62
CA ARG A 207 -6.55 -4.84 -0.80
C ARG A 207 -6.38 -4.40 0.65
N VAL A 208 -6.92 -5.17 1.59
CA VAL A 208 -6.77 -4.89 3.03
C VAL A 208 -5.28 -4.72 3.39
N ALA A 209 -4.40 -5.58 2.84
CA ALA A 209 -2.95 -5.48 3.00
C ALA A 209 -2.33 -4.18 2.47
N ALA A 210 -2.93 -3.57 1.44
CA ALA A 210 -2.45 -2.31 0.86
C ALA A 210 -2.94 -1.06 1.62
N THR A 211 -3.96 -1.22 2.48
CA THR A 211 -4.45 -0.13 3.34
C THR A 211 -3.63 0.02 4.61
N ASN A 212 -3.09 -1.07 5.13
CA ASN A 212 -2.46 -1.12 6.44
C ASN A 212 -1.15 -0.33 6.47
N MET A 213 -0.90 0.37 7.58
CA MET A 213 0.31 1.14 7.85
C MET A 213 1.29 0.42 8.77
N ASN A 214 0.97 -0.83 9.17
CA ASN A 214 1.94 -1.76 9.70
C ASN A 214 2.59 -2.50 8.52
N TYR A 215 3.84 -2.17 8.24
CA TYR A 215 4.62 -2.77 7.16
C TYR A 215 6.12 -2.77 7.46
N SER A 216 6.85 -3.53 6.66
CA SER A 216 8.31 -3.65 6.76
C SER A 216 8.98 -3.33 5.43
N LEU A 217 10.19 -2.77 5.48
CA LEU A 217 11.11 -2.68 4.35
C LEU A 217 12.30 -3.61 4.60
N LEU A 218 12.49 -4.54 3.67
CA LEU A 218 13.62 -5.46 3.61
C LEU A 218 14.52 -5.07 2.44
N LYS A 219 15.79 -4.75 2.73
CA LYS A 219 16.81 -4.52 1.70
C LYS A 219 17.72 -5.73 1.61
N LEU A 220 17.74 -6.35 0.43
CA LEU A 220 18.56 -7.50 0.10
C LEU A 220 19.60 -7.09 -0.92
N HIS A 221 20.87 -7.14 -0.54
CA HIS A 221 21.96 -6.76 -1.43
C HIS A 221 22.79 -8.00 -1.75
N GLN A 222 23.25 -8.08 -3.00
CA GLN A 222 24.17 -9.13 -3.40
C GLN A 222 25.55 -8.87 -2.79
N GLU A 223 26.05 -9.81 -2.00
CA GLU A 223 27.36 -9.74 -1.34
C GLU A 223 28.25 -10.97 -1.64
N GLY A 224 29.54 -10.84 -1.29
CA GLY A 224 30.58 -11.85 -1.41
C GLY A 224 31.61 -11.54 -2.50
N ASN A 225 32.84 -12.07 -2.34
CA ASN A 225 33.96 -11.87 -3.29
C ASN A 225 33.62 -12.30 -4.73
N ASN A 226 32.63 -13.17 -4.89
CA ASN A 226 32.06 -13.57 -6.17
C ASN A 226 30.60 -13.11 -6.37
N GLY A 227 29.95 -12.49 -5.38
CA GLY A 227 28.52 -12.13 -5.42
C GLY A 227 27.62 -13.35 -5.58
N GLU A 228 27.69 -14.31 -4.66
CA GLU A 228 27.00 -15.59 -4.79
C GLU A 228 25.67 -15.65 -4.04
N SER A 229 25.37 -14.66 -3.19
CA SER A 229 24.17 -14.72 -2.35
C SER A 229 23.55 -13.34 -2.14
N LEU A 230 22.22 -13.33 -2.00
CA LEU A 230 21.50 -12.19 -1.47
C LEU A 230 21.52 -12.26 0.05
N VAL A 231 21.96 -11.19 0.69
CA VAL A 231 21.99 -11.08 2.15
C VAL A 231 21.09 -9.93 2.61
N ILE A 232 20.61 -10.03 3.84
CA ILE A 232 19.83 -8.96 4.47
C ILE A 232 20.77 -7.81 4.83
N ALA A 233 20.76 -6.76 4.00
CA ALA A 233 21.53 -5.54 4.25
C ALA A 233 20.85 -4.65 5.29
N ASN A 234 19.52 -4.60 5.28
CA ASN A 234 18.74 -3.87 6.27
C ASN A 234 17.31 -4.43 6.38
N MET A 235 16.72 -4.35 7.57
CA MET A 235 15.30 -4.62 7.80
C MET A 235 14.76 -3.60 8.79
N ILE A 236 13.78 -2.81 8.36
CA ILE A 236 13.10 -1.81 9.18
C ILE A 236 11.60 -2.13 9.17
N ARG A 237 10.95 -1.93 10.31
CA ARG A 237 9.49 -2.03 10.46
C ARG A 237 8.96 -0.76 11.07
N THR A 238 7.78 -0.33 10.62
CA THR A 238 7.09 0.82 11.20
C THR A 238 6.82 0.64 12.70
N GLN A 239 6.66 1.75 13.41
CA GLN A 239 6.01 1.72 14.71
C GLN A 239 4.58 1.15 14.57
N PRO A 240 4.08 0.38 15.55
CA PRO A 240 2.72 -0.16 15.49
C PRO A 240 1.67 0.95 15.33
N MET A 241 0.79 0.77 14.34
CA MET A 241 -0.30 1.70 14.06
C MET A 241 -1.65 0.99 14.22
N ALA A 242 -2.60 1.67 14.84
CA ALA A 242 -3.95 1.17 15.03
C ALA A 242 -4.62 0.84 13.68
N PHE A 243 -5.03 -0.41 13.51
CA PHE A 243 -5.61 -0.94 12.27
C PHE A 243 -6.88 -1.75 12.56
N GLY A 244 -7.95 -1.51 11.80
CA GLY A 244 -9.23 -2.19 11.96
C GLY A 244 -9.91 -2.57 10.65
N VAL A 245 -10.30 -3.84 10.49
CA VAL A 245 -11.27 -4.28 9.48
C VAL A 245 -12.67 -4.21 10.07
N LEU A 246 -13.46 -3.24 9.61
CA LEU A 246 -14.81 -2.95 10.06
C LEU A 246 -15.85 -3.88 9.41
N PRO A 247 -16.85 -4.35 10.17
CA PRO A 247 -17.83 -5.29 9.66
C PRO A 247 -18.73 -4.69 8.60
N GLY A 248 -18.94 -5.46 7.53
CA GLY A 248 -19.92 -5.25 6.50
C GLY A 248 -19.63 -4.06 5.59
N ARG A 249 -18.40 -3.53 5.55
CA ARG A 249 -18.07 -2.33 4.79
C ARG A 249 -17.34 -2.65 3.47
N SER A 250 -17.70 -1.93 2.42
CA SER A 250 -16.98 -1.86 1.13
C SER A 250 -16.26 -0.53 0.97
N HIS A 251 -15.49 -0.36 -0.11
CA HIS A 251 -14.75 0.87 -0.37
C HIS A 251 -15.66 2.10 -0.50
N SER A 252 -16.77 1.94 -1.23
CA SER A 252 -17.65 3.01 -1.68
C SER A 252 -19.09 2.50 -1.88
N GLY A 253 -20.03 3.43 -2.07
CA GLY A 253 -21.44 3.13 -2.28
C GLY A 253 -22.34 3.56 -1.12
N LYS A 254 -23.62 3.79 -1.42
CA LYS A 254 -24.63 4.29 -0.46
C LYS A 254 -25.14 3.23 0.51
N ASN A 255 -24.95 1.95 0.20
CA ASN A 255 -25.52 0.85 0.99
C ASN A 255 -24.52 0.34 2.05
N ILE A 256 -23.31 0.00 1.60
CA ILE A 256 -22.28 -0.60 2.45
C ILE A 256 -20.92 0.10 2.37
N GLY A 257 -20.79 1.18 1.59
CA GLY A 257 -19.54 1.92 1.46
C GLY A 257 -19.07 2.53 2.78
N ILE A 258 -17.77 2.46 3.08
CA ILE A 258 -17.22 2.77 4.40
C ILE A 258 -17.60 4.16 4.91
N ILE A 259 -17.76 5.15 4.03
CA ILE A 259 -18.23 6.50 4.38
C ILE A 259 -19.63 6.78 3.86
N ARG A 260 -19.84 6.69 2.54
CA ARG A 260 -21.06 7.21 1.88
C ARG A 260 -22.35 6.52 2.34
N SER A 261 -22.27 5.38 3.02
CA SER A 261 -23.44 4.69 3.60
C SER A 261 -23.83 5.14 5.01
N VAL A 262 -23.06 6.04 5.63
CA VAL A 262 -23.44 6.66 6.91
C VAL A 262 -24.57 7.66 6.67
N THR A 263 -25.68 7.47 7.38
CA THR A 263 -26.83 8.38 7.43
C THR A 263 -27.13 8.72 8.89
N MET A 264 -27.79 9.85 9.16
CA MET A 264 -28.24 10.26 10.48
C MET A 264 -29.12 9.18 11.13
N ALA A 265 -29.90 8.44 10.31
CA ALA A 265 -30.75 7.36 10.79
C ALA A 265 -29.98 6.11 11.25
N ASN A 266 -28.80 5.83 10.69
CA ASN A 266 -28.02 4.63 11.02
C ASN A 266 -26.72 4.90 11.79
N ALA A 267 -26.25 6.15 11.86
CA ALA A 267 -24.91 6.48 12.33
C ALA A 267 -24.64 6.04 13.78
N ALA A 268 -25.65 6.02 14.65
CA ALA A 268 -25.53 5.54 16.03
C ALA A 268 -25.12 4.06 16.14
N THR A 269 -25.41 3.25 15.12
CA THR A 269 -25.05 1.81 15.05
C THR A 269 -24.11 1.49 13.90
N HIS A 270 -23.80 2.46 13.04
CA HIS A 270 -22.94 2.27 11.88
C HIS A 270 -21.47 2.07 12.31
N PRO A 271 -20.81 0.96 11.91
CA PRO A 271 -19.44 0.66 12.37
C PRO A 271 -18.45 1.80 12.15
N THR A 272 -18.42 2.40 10.96
CA THR A 272 -17.53 3.54 10.67
C THR A 272 -17.77 4.72 11.61
N ALA A 273 -19.02 5.15 11.81
CA ALA A 273 -19.33 6.31 12.63
C ALA A 273 -18.90 6.10 14.09
N ILE A 274 -19.18 4.93 14.65
CA ILE A 274 -18.76 4.53 16.00
C ILE A 274 -17.23 4.59 16.13
N TRP A 275 -16.51 3.94 15.21
CA TRP A 275 -15.05 3.85 15.33
C TRP A 275 -14.34 5.15 15.04
N VAL A 276 -14.83 5.97 14.09
CA VAL A 276 -14.32 7.33 13.87
C VAL A 276 -14.50 8.19 15.12
N LEU A 277 -15.67 8.14 15.76
CA LEU A 277 -15.91 8.86 17.01
C LEU A 277 -14.93 8.44 18.11
N ARG A 278 -14.73 7.12 18.29
CA ARG A 278 -13.76 6.59 19.26
C ARG A 278 -12.33 7.04 18.96
N CYS A 279 -11.92 7.04 17.68
CA CYS A 279 -10.60 7.52 17.28
C CYS A 279 -10.40 9.00 17.66
N LEU A 280 -11.41 9.85 17.42
CA LEU A 280 -11.37 11.27 17.79
C LEU A 280 -11.37 11.52 19.31
N GLN A 281 -11.77 10.53 20.11
CA GLN A 281 -11.78 10.61 21.58
C GLN A 281 -10.42 10.25 22.20
N VAL A 282 -9.47 9.74 21.42
CA VAL A 282 -8.11 9.45 21.89
C VAL A 282 -7.43 10.77 22.28
N LYS A 283 -6.76 10.76 23.44
CA LYS A 283 -6.10 11.98 23.98
C LYS A 283 -4.64 11.75 24.36
N ASN A 284 -4.25 10.50 24.52
CA ASN A 284 -2.93 10.12 25.00
C ASN A 284 -2.56 8.72 24.49
N ARG A 285 -1.29 8.36 24.68
CA ARG A 285 -0.72 7.07 24.25
C ARG A 285 -1.44 5.86 24.84
N ASP A 286 -1.88 5.91 26.09
CA ASP A 286 -2.56 4.77 26.72
C ASP A 286 -3.94 4.51 26.11
N SER A 287 -4.72 5.57 25.88
CA SER A 287 -6.01 5.49 25.18
C SER A 287 -5.84 5.02 23.73
N TYR A 288 -4.77 5.45 23.04
CA TYR A 288 -4.42 4.98 21.70
C TYR A 288 -4.11 3.48 21.67
N ASN A 289 -3.24 3.02 22.58
CA ASN A 289 -2.86 1.61 22.69
C ASN A 289 -4.04 0.72 23.06
N THR A 290 -4.97 1.24 23.87
CA THR A 290 -6.22 0.55 24.22
C THR A 290 -7.09 0.40 22.99
N LEU A 291 -7.35 1.50 22.27
CA LEU A 291 -8.16 1.49 21.06
C LEU A 291 -7.55 0.58 19.98
N ALA A 292 -6.23 0.58 19.82
CA ALA A 292 -5.53 -0.30 18.87
C ALA A 292 -5.84 -1.78 19.14
N LYS A 293 -5.78 -2.24 20.40
CA LYS A 293 -6.12 -3.62 20.79
C LYS A 293 -7.60 -3.94 20.53
N GLU A 294 -8.49 -2.97 20.70
CA GLU A 294 -9.91 -3.15 20.41
C GLU A 294 -10.16 -3.24 18.89
N LEU A 295 -9.39 -2.50 18.08
CA LEU A 295 -9.42 -2.62 16.62
C LEU A 295 -8.84 -3.96 16.13
N ASP A 296 -7.83 -4.51 16.81
CA ASP A 296 -7.34 -5.85 16.52
C ASP A 296 -8.43 -6.91 16.78
N LYS A 297 -9.17 -6.74 17.89
CA LYS A 297 -10.27 -7.64 18.24
C LYS A 297 -11.41 -7.57 17.21
N ILE A 298 -11.87 -6.38 16.84
CA ILE A 298 -12.94 -6.26 15.83
C ILE A 298 -12.49 -6.76 14.45
N THR A 299 -11.20 -6.62 14.12
CA THR A 299 -10.63 -7.19 12.90
C THR A 299 -10.78 -8.72 12.93
N GLN A 300 -10.32 -9.38 13.99
CA GLN A 300 -10.41 -10.84 14.10
C GLN A 300 -11.86 -11.33 14.05
N GLU A 301 -12.77 -10.65 14.74
CA GLU A 301 -14.20 -10.97 14.73
C GLU A 301 -14.81 -10.79 13.34
N THR A 302 -14.52 -9.67 12.67
CA THR A 302 -15.02 -9.38 11.32
C THR A 302 -14.51 -10.40 10.32
N GLN A 303 -13.20 -10.65 10.28
CA GLN A 303 -12.62 -11.59 9.31
C GLN A 303 -13.10 -13.03 9.54
N LYS A 304 -13.35 -13.42 10.80
CA LYS A 304 -13.99 -14.70 11.12
C LYS A 304 -15.43 -14.77 10.61
N ASN A 305 -16.23 -13.74 10.89
CA ASN A 305 -17.66 -13.71 10.54
C ASN A 305 -17.89 -13.56 9.02
N GLU A 306 -16.95 -12.94 8.33
CA GLU A 306 -17.02 -12.69 6.88
C GLU A 306 -16.17 -13.67 6.05
N HIS A 307 -15.60 -14.69 6.68
CA HIS A 307 -14.79 -15.69 6.01
C HIS A 307 -15.56 -16.40 4.88
N THR A 308 -16.83 -16.70 5.10
CA THR A 308 -17.70 -17.34 4.11
C THR A 308 -18.86 -16.42 3.78
N GLU A 309 -19.15 -16.26 2.49
CA GLU A 309 -20.31 -15.53 2.01
C GLU A 309 -21.09 -16.34 0.98
N LEU A 310 -22.38 -16.52 1.22
CA LEU A 310 -23.29 -17.23 0.32
C LEU A 310 -24.16 -16.23 -0.43
N VAL A 311 -23.95 -16.13 -1.74
CA VAL A 311 -24.79 -15.32 -2.64
C VAL A 311 -25.77 -16.22 -3.37
N LYS A 312 -27.05 -15.91 -3.24
CA LYS A 312 -28.09 -16.52 -4.09
C LYS A 312 -28.03 -15.89 -5.47
N THR A 313 -27.70 -16.67 -6.49
CA THR A 313 -27.97 -16.31 -7.90
C THR A 313 -29.34 -16.83 -8.30
N LEU A 314 -29.81 -16.46 -9.50
CA LEU A 314 -31.10 -16.92 -10.03
C LEU A 314 -31.23 -18.45 -10.10
N ILE A 315 -30.11 -19.18 -10.21
CA ILE A 315 -30.11 -20.63 -10.51
C ILE A 315 -29.41 -21.45 -9.42
N TYR A 316 -28.42 -20.89 -8.72
CA TYR A 316 -27.65 -21.61 -7.69
C TYR A 316 -27.12 -20.68 -6.59
N LYS A 317 -26.69 -21.26 -5.47
CA LYS A 317 -25.95 -20.51 -4.45
C LYS A 317 -24.46 -20.54 -4.78
N ARG A 318 -23.83 -19.37 -4.85
CA ARG A 318 -22.39 -19.22 -5.00
C ARG A 318 -21.76 -18.91 -3.65
N GLU A 319 -20.80 -19.71 -3.26
CA GLU A 319 -20.00 -19.51 -2.06
C GLU A 319 -18.72 -18.75 -2.40
N TYR A 320 -18.40 -17.75 -1.60
CA TYR A 320 -17.15 -17.00 -1.66
C TYR A 320 -16.41 -17.16 -0.35
N ILE A 321 -15.14 -17.54 -0.42
CA ILE A 321 -14.25 -17.69 0.73
C ILE A 321 -13.27 -16.53 0.72
N THR A 322 -13.15 -15.85 1.86
CA THR A 322 -12.21 -14.76 2.07
C THR A 322 -11.24 -15.15 3.18
N ASN A 323 -10.00 -15.42 2.80
CA ASN A 323 -8.90 -15.66 3.74
C ASN A 323 -8.28 -14.32 4.18
N ARG A 324 -7.25 -14.41 5.02
CA ARG A 324 -6.31 -13.30 5.24
C ARG A 324 -5.19 -13.38 4.23
N TYR A 325 -4.69 -12.23 3.82
CA TYR A 325 -3.70 -12.13 2.76
C TYR A 325 -2.54 -11.22 3.17
N SER A 326 -1.38 -11.42 2.54
CA SER A 326 -0.21 -10.56 2.65
C SER A 326 0.16 -10.05 1.26
N MET A 327 0.81 -8.88 1.19
CA MET A 327 1.29 -8.31 -0.06
C MET A 327 2.80 -8.13 0.00
N ILE A 328 3.51 -8.46 -1.09
CA ILE A 328 4.94 -8.17 -1.23
C ILE A 328 5.13 -7.26 -2.43
N ILE A 329 5.78 -6.12 -2.24
CA ILE A 329 6.17 -5.21 -3.33
C ILE A 329 7.68 -5.29 -3.49
N PHE A 330 8.14 -5.86 -4.60
CA PHE A 330 9.54 -5.95 -4.96
C PHE A 330 9.97 -4.71 -5.75
N ARG A 331 11.19 -4.24 -5.47
CA ARG A 331 11.95 -3.26 -6.26
C ARG A 331 13.27 -3.88 -6.64
N LEU A 332 13.52 -4.04 -7.94
CA LEU A 332 14.79 -4.56 -8.44
C LEU A 332 15.65 -3.44 -9.02
N ILE A 333 16.88 -3.32 -8.52
CA ILE A 333 17.87 -2.33 -8.95
C ILE A 333 19.24 -2.98 -9.14
N ASP A 334 20.11 -2.33 -9.91
CA ASP A 334 21.54 -2.67 -9.94
C ASP A 334 22.34 -1.87 -8.89
N ASP A 335 23.60 -2.25 -8.73
CA ASP A 335 24.61 -1.60 -7.88
C ASP A 335 25.09 -0.23 -8.40
N ARG A 336 24.44 0.30 -9.44
CA ARG A 336 24.56 1.67 -9.94
C ARG A 336 23.25 2.45 -9.78
N GLY A 337 22.24 1.86 -9.15
CA GLY A 337 20.93 2.45 -8.88
C GLY A 337 19.95 2.40 -10.05
N ASN A 338 20.29 1.75 -11.17
CA ASN A 338 19.40 1.62 -12.31
C ASN A 338 18.29 0.60 -12.02
N HIS A 339 17.09 0.85 -12.53
CA HIS A 339 16.01 -0.12 -12.46
C HIS A 339 16.27 -1.33 -13.34
N LEU A 340 16.08 -2.53 -12.78
CA LEU A 340 16.12 -3.78 -13.54
C LEU A 340 14.74 -4.05 -14.12
N VAL A 341 14.55 -3.70 -15.39
CA VAL A 341 13.26 -3.83 -16.09
C VAL A 341 13.10 -5.13 -16.87
N ASP A 342 14.09 -6.02 -16.84
CA ASP A 342 14.01 -7.33 -17.48
C ASP A 342 14.51 -8.41 -16.51
N TYR A 343 13.57 -9.18 -15.96
CA TYR A 343 13.83 -10.21 -14.97
C TYR A 343 12.64 -11.16 -14.82
N ASP A 344 12.94 -12.34 -14.29
CA ASP A 344 11.99 -13.27 -13.71
C ASP A 344 12.22 -13.35 -12.19
N LEU A 345 11.12 -13.43 -11.43
CA LEU A 345 11.14 -13.61 -9.98
C LEU A 345 10.20 -14.76 -9.62
N TYR A 346 10.71 -15.83 -9.04
CA TYR A 346 9.92 -17.02 -8.68
C TYR A 346 9.88 -17.19 -7.17
N LEU A 347 8.70 -17.45 -6.60
CA LEU A 347 8.63 -17.89 -5.21
C LEU A 347 9.05 -19.36 -5.11
N THR A 348 9.75 -19.70 -4.04
CA THR A 348 10.24 -21.05 -3.77
C THR A 348 9.85 -21.49 -2.37
N ALA A 349 9.58 -22.79 -2.16
CA ALA A 349 9.20 -23.29 -0.84
C ALA A 349 9.74 -24.70 -0.56
N GLY A 350 9.59 -25.12 0.70
CA GLY A 350 9.93 -26.46 1.16
C GLY A 350 11.43 -26.71 1.35
N PRO A 351 11.82 -27.94 1.72
CA PRO A 351 13.20 -28.24 2.14
C PRO A 351 14.27 -27.93 1.08
N GLN A 352 13.91 -28.00 -0.21
CA GLN A 352 14.82 -27.73 -1.32
C GLN A 352 14.58 -26.37 -1.99
N TYR A 353 13.73 -25.49 -1.44
CA TYR A 353 13.35 -24.23 -2.08
C TYR A 353 12.95 -24.42 -3.55
N SER A 354 11.96 -25.29 -3.78
CA SER A 354 11.43 -25.57 -5.11
C SER A 354 10.23 -24.69 -5.43
N GLU A 355 10.15 -24.21 -6.67
CA GLU A 355 9.00 -23.49 -7.22
C GLU A 355 7.74 -24.37 -7.26
N GLN A 356 7.93 -25.69 -7.37
CA GLN A 356 6.84 -26.67 -7.44
C GLN A 356 6.28 -27.05 -6.06
N ALA A 357 6.92 -26.60 -4.98
CA ALA A 357 6.53 -26.95 -3.62
C ALA A 357 5.57 -25.91 -2.99
N LEU A 358 5.19 -24.86 -3.72
CA LEU A 358 4.21 -23.88 -3.24
C LEU A 358 2.83 -24.54 -3.08
N PRO A 359 2.14 -24.36 -1.93
CA PRO A 359 0.80 -24.89 -1.74
C PRO A 359 -0.17 -24.31 -2.78
N ARG A 360 -1.10 -25.14 -3.26
CA ARG A 360 -2.17 -24.70 -4.17
C ARG A 360 -2.97 -23.58 -3.53
N GLY A 361 -3.15 -22.47 -4.26
CA GLY A 361 -3.89 -21.29 -3.79
C GLY A 361 -3.07 -20.32 -2.95
N PHE A 362 -1.80 -20.61 -2.62
CA PHE A 362 -0.95 -19.67 -1.90
C PHE A 362 -0.69 -18.39 -2.70
N PHE A 363 -0.41 -18.52 -4.00
CA PHE A 363 -0.18 -17.40 -4.89
C PHE A 363 -1.51 -16.94 -5.51
N ILE A 364 -1.95 -15.73 -5.16
CA ILE A 364 -3.26 -15.21 -5.58
C ILE A 364 -3.14 -14.34 -6.82
N ASP A 365 -2.28 -13.34 -6.79
CA ASP A 365 -2.14 -12.39 -7.88
C ASP A 365 -0.70 -11.89 -8.05
N ARG A 366 -0.40 -11.46 -9.28
CA ARG A 366 0.82 -10.79 -9.66
C ARG A 366 0.51 -9.56 -10.49
N GLN A 367 1.02 -8.41 -10.05
CA GLN A 367 0.91 -7.16 -10.79
C GLN A 367 2.27 -6.49 -10.94
N ARG A 368 2.69 -6.27 -12.18
CA ARG A 368 3.92 -5.53 -12.51
C ARG A 368 3.56 -4.08 -12.80
N ASN A 369 4.26 -3.11 -12.20
CA ASN A 369 3.97 -1.70 -12.45
C ASN A 369 4.25 -1.33 -13.92
N LEU A 370 3.39 -0.52 -14.52
CA LEU A 370 3.41 -0.15 -15.93
C LEU A 370 4.50 0.88 -16.24
N ASN A 371 4.68 1.86 -15.37
CA ASN A 371 5.65 2.94 -15.55
C ASN A 371 7.04 2.51 -15.11
N ASN A 372 7.14 1.80 -13.98
CA ASN A 372 8.38 1.21 -13.50
C ASN A 372 8.31 -0.32 -13.53
N ARG A 373 8.69 -0.92 -14.66
CA ARG A 373 8.71 -2.38 -14.82
C ARG A 373 9.71 -3.07 -13.87
N GLY A 374 10.59 -2.34 -13.17
CA GLY A 374 11.42 -2.85 -12.06
C GLY A 374 10.65 -3.16 -10.77
N LYS A 375 9.34 -2.86 -10.73
CA LYS A 375 8.47 -3.06 -9.57
C LYS A 375 7.46 -4.17 -9.82
N LEU A 376 7.33 -5.08 -8.86
CA LEU A 376 6.45 -6.24 -8.94
C LEU A 376 5.75 -6.48 -7.62
N THR A 377 4.44 -6.62 -7.67
CA THR A 377 3.61 -6.86 -6.50
C THR A 377 3.04 -8.27 -6.54
N TYR A 378 3.27 -9.04 -5.49
CA TYR A 378 2.66 -10.34 -5.24
C TYR A 378 1.62 -10.23 -4.14
N PHE A 379 0.47 -10.87 -4.36
CA PHE A 379 -0.58 -11.02 -3.37
C PHE A 379 -0.70 -12.49 -2.99
N LEU A 380 -0.59 -12.77 -1.69
CA LEU A 380 -0.38 -14.10 -1.15
C LEU A 380 -1.42 -14.43 -0.11
N ASP A 381 -1.93 -15.66 -0.15
CA ASP A 381 -2.87 -16.17 0.84
C ASP A 381 -2.14 -16.59 2.12
N TYR A 382 -2.33 -15.80 3.18
CA TYR A 382 -1.64 -15.99 4.44
C TYR A 382 -2.14 -17.23 5.19
N ASP A 383 -3.43 -17.56 5.07
CA ASP A 383 -4.00 -18.71 5.76
C ASP A 383 -3.55 -20.03 5.11
N ILE A 384 -3.43 -20.05 3.77
CA ILE A 384 -2.80 -21.16 3.04
C ILE A 384 -1.31 -21.24 3.36
N MET A 385 -0.59 -20.11 3.48
CA MET A 385 0.81 -20.12 3.92
C MET A 385 0.96 -20.78 5.29
N LYS A 386 0.12 -20.38 6.25
CA LYS A 386 0.16 -20.88 7.63
C LYS A 386 -0.08 -22.38 7.71
N THR A 387 -0.97 -22.91 6.87
CA THR A 387 -1.36 -24.34 6.90
C THR A 387 -0.56 -25.20 5.92
N GLY A 388 0.06 -24.59 4.90
CA GLY A 388 0.82 -25.28 3.86
C GLY A 388 2.33 -25.17 4.04
N ILE A 389 2.87 -23.96 4.15
CA ILE A 389 4.32 -23.69 4.23
C ILE A 389 4.84 -23.82 5.66
N ASN A 390 4.11 -23.33 6.66
CA ASN A 390 4.55 -23.33 8.07
C ASN A 390 4.37 -24.69 8.76
N THR A 391 4.47 -25.79 8.02
CA THR A 391 4.36 -27.16 8.53
C THR A 391 5.74 -27.79 8.75
N PRO A 392 5.89 -28.77 9.67
CA PRO A 392 7.17 -29.46 9.86
C PRO A 392 7.74 -30.08 8.58
N LYS A 393 6.87 -30.61 7.71
CA LYS A 393 7.27 -31.20 6.41
C LYS A 393 7.90 -30.16 5.47
N MET A 394 7.36 -28.95 5.47
CA MET A 394 7.82 -27.86 4.62
C MET A 394 8.93 -27.02 5.29
N GLN A 395 9.24 -27.33 6.56
CA GLN A 395 10.24 -26.67 7.41
C GLN A 395 10.01 -25.16 7.60
N GLY A 396 8.86 -24.64 7.14
CA GLY A 396 8.67 -23.20 7.07
C GLY A 396 9.68 -22.51 6.15
N ASN A 397 10.17 -23.20 5.11
CA ASN A 397 11.09 -22.61 4.15
C ASN A 397 10.28 -21.93 3.05
N LEU A 398 10.48 -20.62 2.89
CA LEU A 398 9.99 -19.79 1.79
C LEU A 398 11.16 -18.97 1.29
N GLY A 399 11.24 -18.78 0.00
CA GLY A 399 12.29 -18.00 -0.62
C GLY A 399 11.83 -17.45 -1.94
N PHE A 400 12.80 -16.93 -2.68
CA PHE A 400 12.59 -16.60 -4.07
C PHE A 400 13.88 -16.65 -4.87
N ARG A 401 13.71 -16.87 -6.17
CA ARG A 401 14.75 -16.91 -7.19
C ARG A 401 14.63 -15.70 -8.09
N ILE A 402 15.74 -15.03 -8.37
CA ILE A 402 15.80 -13.86 -9.24
C ILE A 402 16.71 -14.18 -10.41
N LYS A 403 16.15 -14.04 -11.60
CA LYS A 403 16.85 -14.19 -12.88
C LYS A 403 16.75 -12.88 -13.64
N ALA A 404 17.79 -12.04 -13.58
CA ALA A 404 17.83 -10.76 -14.28
C ALA A 404 18.63 -10.85 -15.59
N TYR A 405 18.27 -10.02 -16.57
CA TYR A 405 18.87 -10.05 -17.91
C TYR A 405 19.76 -8.82 -18.17
N PRO A 406 20.84 -8.95 -18.95
CA PRO A 406 21.31 -10.17 -19.63
C PRO A 406 21.93 -11.21 -18.68
N GLU A 407 21.82 -12.48 -19.06
CA GLU A 407 22.35 -13.63 -18.32
C GLU A 407 23.84 -13.89 -18.58
N PRO A 408 24.53 -14.64 -17.69
CA PRO A 408 25.90 -15.07 -17.95
C PRO A 408 25.94 -16.02 -19.15
N SER A 409 26.87 -15.78 -20.08
CA SER A 409 27.16 -16.70 -21.19
C SER A 409 28.63 -16.57 -21.62
N ASN A 410 29.11 -17.50 -22.44
CA ASN A 410 30.47 -17.45 -23.00
C ASN A 410 30.71 -16.24 -23.93
N GLN A 411 29.67 -15.46 -24.24
CA GLN A 411 29.72 -14.25 -25.05
C GLN A 411 29.30 -12.99 -24.26
N ALA A 412 28.84 -13.13 -23.01
CA ALA A 412 28.34 -12.01 -22.23
C ALA A 412 29.49 -11.13 -21.73
N LEU A 413 29.51 -9.87 -22.19
CA LEU A 413 30.44 -8.84 -21.73
C LEU A 413 29.91 -8.05 -20.53
N ALA A 414 28.60 -8.06 -20.31
CA ALA A 414 27.94 -7.57 -19.11
C ALA A 414 26.73 -8.45 -18.78
N TYR A 415 26.47 -8.73 -17.51
CA TYR A 415 25.38 -9.63 -17.09
C TYR A 415 25.03 -9.50 -15.59
N TYR A 416 23.92 -10.13 -15.21
CA TYR A 416 23.52 -10.39 -13.82
C TYR A 416 23.53 -11.88 -13.53
N ARG A 417 23.74 -12.26 -12.27
CA ARG A 417 23.72 -13.67 -11.86
C ARG A 417 22.32 -14.10 -11.46
N LEU A 418 22.02 -15.38 -11.68
CA LEU A 418 20.91 -16.04 -11.00
C LEU A 418 21.22 -16.10 -9.51
N LEU A 419 20.31 -15.61 -8.68
CA LEU A 419 20.45 -15.64 -7.23
C LEU A 419 19.19 -16.19 -6.58
N ASP A 420 19.39 -16.88 -5.47
CA ASP A 420 18.32 -17.34 -4.60
C ASP A 420 18.41 -16.61 -3.25
N PHE A 421 17.25 -16.28 -2.69
CA PHE A 421 17.09 -15.86 -1.31
C PHE A 421 16.32 -16.95 -0.56
N HIS A 422 16.90 -17.44 0.54
CA HIS A 422 16.35 -18.50 1.37
C HIS A 422 16.07 -17.95 2.76
N SER A 423 14.82 -18.00 3.22
CA SER A 423 14.43 -17.55 4.56
C SER A 423 14.13 -18.72 5.48
N SER A 424 14.49 -18.59 6.77
CA SER A 424 14.05 -19.55 7.78
C SER A 424 12.60 -19.28 8.20
N LEU A 425 11.95 -20.27 8.83
CA LEU A 425 10.63 -20.08 9.44
C LEU A 425 10.58 -18.90 10.42
N ALA A 426 11.66 -18.69 11.18
CA ALA A 426 11.76 -17.58 12.12
C ALA A 426 11.79 -16.22 11.38
N ASP A 427 12.36 -16.19 10.18
CA ASP A 427 12.43 -14.98 9.35
C ASP A 427 11.10 -14.70 8.66
N ILE A 428 10.41 -15.71 8.13
CA ILE A 428 9.08 -15.54 7.53
C ILE A 428 8.11 -14.94 8.53
N ASN A 429 8.04 -15.49 9.74
CA ASN A 429 7.11 -15.00 10.77
C ASN A 429 7.44 -13.57 11.26
N LYS A 430 8.67 -13.09 11.01
CA LYS A 430 9.04 -11.69 11.25
C LYS A 430 8.66 -10.79 10.07
N ILE A 431 8.70 -11.32 8.86
CA ILE A 431 8.54 -10.57 7.62
C ILE A 431 7.08 -10.51 7.17
N LEU A 432 6.41 -11.65 7.01
CA LEU A 432 5.05 -11.74 6.48
C LEU A 432 4.02 -11.85 7.59
N HIS A 433 3.08 -10.91 7.60
CA HIS A 433 1.97 -10.82 8.55
C HIS A 433 0.64 -10.75 7.79
N PRO A 434 -0.47 -11.23 8.37
CA PRO A 434 -1.77 -11.12 7.74
C PRO A 434 -2.17 -9.65 7.65
N ASN A 435 -2.80 -9.26 6.54
CA ASN A 435 -3.28 -7.90 6.27
C ASN A 435 -2.15 -6.85 6.19
N GLU A 436 -0.91 -7.26 5.93
CA GLU A 436 0.24 -6.34 5.86
C GLU A 436 0.96 -6.42 4.52
N THR A 437 1.68 -5.34 4.21
CA THR A 437 2.60 -5.28 3.08
C THR A 437 4.06 -5.41 3.54
N VAL A 438 4.88 -6.07 2.74
CA VAL A 438 6.34 -6.03 2.84
C VAL A 438 6.90 -5.41 1.57
N MET A 439 7.71 -4.38 1.74
CA MET A 439 8.50 -3.79 0.67
C MET A 439 9.85 -4.49 0.64
N VAL A 440 10.26 -5.01 -0.51
CA VAL A 440 11.53 -5.73 -0.69
C VAL A 440 12.35 -5.06 -1.78
N GLU A 441 13.46 -4.44 -1.40
CA GLU A 441 14.46 -3.97 -2.36
C GLU A 441 15.48 -5.07 -2.59
N ILE A 442 15.75 -5.38 -3.86
CA ILE A 442 16.76 -6.35 -4.29
C ILE A 442 17.76 -5.60 -5.14
N MET A 443 19.00 -5.50 -4.65
CA MET A 443 20.11 -4.91 -5.38
C MET A 443 21.02 -6.01 -5.93
N LEU A 444 21.09 -6.10 -7.26
CA LEU A 444 22.00 -7.01 -7.95
C LEU A 444 23.25 -6.25 -8.43
N GLN A 445 24.38 -6.92 -8.48
CA GLN A 445 25.62 -6.37 -9.02
C GLN A 445 25.67 -6.59 -10.53
N ARG A 446 25.83 -5.51 -11.29
CA ARG A 446 26.06 -5.59 -12.73
C ARG A 446 27.50 -5.99 -13.00
N ARG A 447 27.71 -7.22 -13.46
CA ARG A 447 29.06 -7.72 -13.77
C ARG A 447 29.47 -7.26 -15.15
N VAL A 448 30.67 -6.70 -15.27
CA VAL A 448 31.24 -6.21 -16.54
C VAL A 448 32.62 -6.82 -16.75
N ASP A 449 32.89 -7.33 -17.94
CA ASP A 449 34.20 -7.88 -18.32
C ASP A 449 35.15 -6.74 -18.75
N LYS A 450 36.44 -6.87 -18.39
CA LYS A 450 37.49 -5.93 -18.81
C LYS A 450 37.62 -5.78 -20.32
N ALA A 451 37.14 -6.74 -21.12
CA ALA A 451 37.08 -6.64 -22.57
C ALA A 451 36.22 -5.47 -23.07
N VAL A 452 35.26 -4.98 -22.29
CA VAL A 452 34.39 -3.86 -22.67
C VAL A 452 35.18 -2.58 -22.96
N SER A 453 36.27 -2.35 -22.22
CA SER A 453 37.16 -1.21 -22.48
C SER A 453 38.62 -1.57 -22.20
N ARG A 454 39.46 -1.42 -23.23
CA ARG A 454 40.89 -1.70 -23.18
C ARG A 454 41.66 -0.56 -23.84
N ILE A 455 42.76 -0.18 -23.22
CA ILE A 455 43.73 0.76 -23.78
C ILE A 455 45.02 -0.02 -24.06
N THR A 456 45.64 0.26 -25.20
CA THR A 456 46.89 -0.38 -25.64
C THR A 456 47.85 0.67 -26.19
N ASN A 457 49.15 0.46 -26.01
CA ASN A 457 50.20 1.23 -26.68
C ASN A 457 50.62 0.60 -28.02
N ASN A 458 49.95 -0.47 -28.45
CA ASN A 458 50.11 -1.02 -29.79
C ASN A 458 49.54 -0.05 -30.83
N LEU A 459 50.41 0.57 -31.62
CA LEU A 459 50.04 1.56 -32.64
C LEU A 459 49.51 0.93 -33.94
N THR A 460 49.53 -0.40 -34.06
CA THR A 460 48.89 -1.11 -35.18
C THR A 460 47.39 -1.27 -34.88
N PRO A 461 46.49 -0.72 -35.72
CA PRO A 461 45.06 -0.95 -35.58
C PRO A 461 44.72 -2.44 -35.61
N ALA A 462 43.89 -2.89 -34.67
CA ALA A 462 43.46 -4.28 -34.56
C ALA A 462 41.93 -4.37 -34.50
N LYS A 463 41.38 -5.52 -34.92
CA LYS A 463 39.94 -5.79 -34.82
C LYS A 463 39.52 -5.88 -33.35
N ILE A 464 38.41 -5.24 -33.00
CA ILE A 464 37.82 -5.32 -31.67
C ILE A 464 37.23 -6.72 -31.47
N SER A 465 37.69 -7.42 -30.42
CA SER A 465 37.15 -8.73 -30.02
C SER A 465 35.96 -8.54 -29.08
N VAL A 466 34.85 -9.23 -29.39
CA VAL A 466 33.67 -9.30 -28.50
C VAL A 466 33.74 -10.46 -27.50
N LYS A 467 34.83 -11.23 -27.49
CA LYS A 467 35.01 -12.35 -26.56
C LYS A 467 35.38 -11.82 -25.16
N PRO A 468 34.69 -12.26 -24.09
CA PRO A 468 35.05 -11.93 -22.72
C PRO A 468 36.48 -12.41 -22.38
N THR A 469 37.17 -11.66 -21.52
CA THR A 469 38.49 -12.02 -20.99
C THR A 469 38.41 -12.93 -19.76
N GLY A 470 37.23 -13.04 -19.15
CA GLY A 470 36.99 -13.72 -17.88
C GLY A 470 37.41 -12.88 -16.66
N LYS A 471 37.99 -11.69 -16.87
CA LYS A 471 38.42 -10.78 -15.81
C LYS A 471 37.39 -9.67 -15.66
N LYS A 472 36.80 -9.56 -14.46
CA LYS A 472 35.75 -8.60 -14.16
C LYS A 472 36.32 -7.24 -13.72
N VAL A 473 35.52 -6.20 -13.92
CA VAL A 473 35.62 -4.91 -13.24
C VAL A 473 34.42 -4.84 -12.31
N ASP A 474 34.70 -4.85 -11.00
CA ASP A 474 33.69 -4.68 -9.96
C ASP A 474 33.44 -3.17 -9.72
#